data_AF-A0A377DFL2-F1
#
_entry.id   AF-A0A377DFL2-F1
#
_cell.length_a   1.000
_cell.length_b   1.000
_cell.length_c   1.000
_cell.angle_alpha   90.00
_cell.angle_beta   90.00
_cell.angle_gamma   90.00
#
_symmetry.space_group_name_H-M   'P 1'
#
loop_
_entity.id
_entity.type
_entity.pdbx_description
1 polymer ?
#
loop_
_entity_poly.entity_id
_entity_poly.type
_entity_poly.pdbx_seq_one_letter_code
_entity_poly.pdbx_strand_id
1 'polypeptide(L)'
;MTPDQACRHPNWSMGRKISVDSATMMNKGLEYIEARWLFNASASQMEVLIHPQSVIHSMVRYQDGSVLAQLGEPDMRTPIAHTMAWPNRVNSGVKPLDFCKLSALTFAAPDYDRYPCLKLAMEAFEQGQAATTALNAANEITVAAFLAQQIRFTDIAALNLSVLEKMDMREPQCVDDVLSVDANAREVARKEVMRLAS
;
A
#
# COMPACT_ATOMS: atom_id res chain seq x y z
N MET A 1 6.10 4.92 -18.52
CA MET A 1 6.48 3.88 -17.54
C MET A 1 5.98 2.54 -18.02
N THR A 2 6.86 1.56 -18.21
CA THR A 2 6.54 0.17 -18.60
C THR A 2 6.44 -0.74 -17.37
N PRO A 3 5.86 -1.95 -17.48
CA PRO A 3 5.84 -2.92 -16.39
C PRO A 3 7.22 -3.22 -15.80
N ASP A 4 8.24 -3.39 -16.66
CA ASP A 4 9.60 -3.70 -16.20
C ASP A 4 10.28 -2.50 -15.55
N GLN A 5 9.96 -1.28 -15.97
CA GLN A 5 10.40 -0.06 -15.28
C GLN A 5 9.75 0.04 -13.90
N ALA A 6 8.44 -0.19 -13.79
CA ALA A 6 7.71 -0.15 -12.51
C ALA A 6 8.16 -1.26 -11.54
N CYS A 7 8.55 -2.43 -12.06
CA CYS A 7 9.02 -3.55 -11.25
C CYS A 7 10.48 -3.39 -10.77
N ARG A 8 11.22 -2.39 -11.27
CA ARG A 8 12.62 -2.15 -10.90
C ARG A 8 12.69 -1.32 -9.62
N HIS A 9 12.37 -1.93 -8.48
CA HIS A 9 12.39 -1.28 -7.17
C HIS A 9 13.84 -1.02 -6.70
N PRO A 10 14.17 0.16 -6.15
CA PRO A 10 15.54 0.54 -5.80
C PRO A 10 16.15 -0.27 -4.65
N ASN A 11 15.32 -0.69 -3.67
CA ASN A 11 15.82 -1.27 -2.41
C ASN A 11 15.47 -2.75 -2.20
N TRP A 12 14.53 -3.30 -2.97
CA TRP A 12 13.91 -4.59 -2.67
C TRP A 12 13.72 -5.40 -3.94
N SER A 13 13.90 -6.71 -3.86
CA SER A 13 13.44 -7.65 -4.88
C SER A 13 12.12 -8.26 -4.41
N MET A 14 11.02 -7.96 -5.11
CA MET A 14 9.67 -8.33 -4.70
C MET A 14 8.87 -8.88 -5.90
N GLY A 15 7.70 -9.45 -5.64
CA GLY A 15 6.79 -9.88 -6.70
C GLY A 15 6.28 -8.71 -7.54
N ARG A 16 5.96 -8.96 -8.81
CA ARG A 16 5.59 -7.89 -9.77
C ARG A 16 4.42 -7.02 -9.31
N LYS A 17 3.38 -7.61 -8.70
CA LYS A 17 2.19 -6.88 -8.20
C LYS A 17 2.57 -5.83 -7.16
N ILE A 18 3.27 -6.25 -6.10
CA ILE A 18 3.69 -5.33 -5.03
C ILE A 18 4.71 -4.30 -5.53
N SER A 19 5.55 -4.63 -6.52
CA SER A 19 6.43 -3.62 -7.13
C SER A 19 5.66 -2.54 -7.88
N VAL A 20 4.58 -2.90 -8.62
CA VAL A 20 3.70 -1.90 -9.25
C VAL A 20 2.96 -1.08 -8.21
N ASP A 21 2.43 -1.71 -7.16
CA ASP A 21 1.76 -1.00 -6.06
C ASP A 21 2.70 -0.04 -5.32
N SER A 22 3.98 -0.42 -5.18
CA SER A 22 5.00 0.48 -4.64
C SER A 22 5.25 1.66 -5.56
N ALA A 23 5.28 1.44 -6.88
CA ALA A 23 5.50 2.50 -7.87
C ALA A 23 4.32 3.49 -7.92
N THR A 24 3.08 3.04 -7.69
CA THR A 24 1.88 3.90 -7.62
C THR A 24 1.64 4.51 -6.23
N MET A 25 2.40 4.08 -5.22
CA MET A 25 2.11 4.25 -3.79
C MET A 25 0.76 3.65 -3.34
N MET A 26 0.11 2.80 -4.15
CA MET A 26 -1.04 2.03 -3.68
C MET A 26 -0.67 1.11 -2.52
N ASN A 27 0.55 0.55 -2.52
CA ASN A 27 1.03 -0.28 -1.40
C ASN A 27 0.98 0.50 -0.09
N LYS A 28 1.44 1.75 -0.10
CA LYS A 28 1.39 2.63 1.08
C LYS A 28 -0.04 3.03 1.43
N GLY A 29 -0.94 3.16 0.45
CA GLY A 29 -2.37 3.37 0.67
C GLY A 29 -3.05 2.19 1.37
N LEU A 30 -2.75 0.96 0.97
CA LEU A 30 -3.24 -0.26 1.64
C LEU A 30 -2.66 -0.38 3.06
N GLU A 31 -1.37 -0.12 3.24
CA GLU A 31 -0.73 -0.08 4.57
C GLU A 31 -1.33 1.02 5.48
N TYR A 32 -1.76 2.16 4.90
CA TYR A 32 -2.48 3.20 5.65
C TYR A 32 -3.82 2.68 6.17
N ILE A 33 -4.61 2.00 5.32
CA ILE A 33 -5.87 1.35 5.70
C ILE A 33 -5.62 0.32 6.81
N GLU A 34 -4.63 -0.56 6.63
CA GLU A 34 -4.26 -1.57 7.61
C GLU A 34 -3.85 -0.95 8.96
N ALA A 35 -3.01 0.08 8.95
CA ALA A 35 -2.56 0.74 10.17
C ALA A 35 -3.70 1.45 10.93
N ARG A 36 -4.63 2.10 10.20
CA ARG A 36 -5.83 2.72 10.79
C ARG A 36 -6.67 1.67 11.55
N TRP A 37 -6.82 0.48 10.98
CA TRP A 37 -7.52 -0.64 11.65
C TRP A 37 -6.71 -1.25 12.80
N LEU A 38 -5.45 -1.64 12.55
CA LEU A 38 -4.60 -2.33 13.53
C LEU A 38 -4.37 -1.53 14.82
N PHE A 39 -4.23 -0.21 14.69
CA PHE A 39 -3.93 0.67 15.82
C PHE A 39 -5.11 1.52 16.27
N ASN A 40 -6.29 1.36 15.64
CA ASN A 40 -7.46 2.20 15.89
C ASN A 40 -7.13 3.71 15.85
N ALA A 41 -6.26 4.10 14.91
CA ALA A 41 -5.77 5.46 14.78
C ALA A 41 -6.78 6.30 13.99
N SER A 42 -6.97 7.58 14.32
CA SER A 42 -7.70 8.56 13.51
C SER A 42 -6.89 9.03 12.29
N ALA A 43 -7.53 9.66 11.29
CA ALA A 43 -6.80 10.26 10.16
C ALA A 43 -5.80 11.34 10.62
N SER A 44 -6.15 12.11 11.66
CA SER A 44 -5.25 13.12 12.25
C SER A 44 -4.07 12.53 13.03
N GLN A 45 -4.12 11.23 13.36
CA GLN A 45 -3.02 10.50 14.03
C GLN A 45 -2.09 9.81 13.03
N MET A 46 -2.35 9.92 11.73
CA MET A 46 -1.58 9.26 10.68
C MET A 46 -0.82 10.28 9.83
N GLU A 47 0.45 9.99 9.58
CA GLU A 47 1.33 10.79 8.73
C GLU A 47 2.08 9.88 7.75
N VAL A 48 1.92 10.12 6.45
CA VAL A 48 2.62 9.36 5.40
C VAL A 48 3.85 10.15 4.97
N LEU A 49 5.03 9.52 5.06
CA LEU A 49 6.31 10.11 4.67
C LEU A 49 7.01 9.22 3.64
N ILE A 50 7.67 9.85 2.67
CA ILE A 50 8.59 9.18 1.75
C ILE A 50 9.97 9.15 2.41
N HIS A 51 10.48 7.95 2.67
CA HIS A 51 11.83 7.69 3.17
C HIS A 51 12.58 6.77 2.17
N PRO A 52 13.31 7.34 1.19
CA PRO A 52 13.87 6.56 0.08
C PRO A 52 14.88 5.49 0.47
N GLN A 53 15.54 5.63 1.64
CA GLN A 53 16.57 4.69 2.07
C GLN A 53 15.99 3.42 2.71
N SER A 54 14.71 3.42 3.09
CA SER A 54 14.01 2.28 3.71
C SER A 54 14.72 1.69 4.95
N VAL A 55 15.53 2.49 5.65
CA VAL A 55 16.23 2.09 6.89
C VAL A 55 15.33 2.31 8.11
N ILE A 56 14.60 3.43 8.14
CA ILE A 56 13.50 3.65 9.10
C ILE A 56 12.25 3.00 8.51
N HIS A 57 11.70 2.01 9.19
CA HIS A 57 10.54 1.26 8.70
C HIS A 57 9.19 1.89 9.09
N SER A 58 9.14 2.57 10.23
CA SER A 58 8.02 3.41 10.69
C SER A 58 8.39 4.13 11.99
N MET A 59 7.55 5.07 12.42
CA MET A 59 7.77 5.89 13.60
C MET A 59 6.47 6.07 14.39
N VAL A 60 6.58 6.26 15.71
CA VAL A 60 5.46 6.59 16.59
C VAL A 60 5.80 7.84 17.38
N ARG A 61 4.93 8.86 17.31
CA ARG A 61 5.02 10.09 18.08
C ARG A 61 4.15 9.96 19.34
N TYR A 62 4.76 10.17 20.50
CA TYR A 62 4.11 10.13 21.81
C TYR A 62 3.60 11.53 22.20
N GLN A 63 2.72 11.58 23.21
CA GLN A 63 2.07 12.81 23.67
C GLN A 63 3.04 13.86 24.23
N ASP A 64 4.21 13.42 24.71
CA ASP A 64 5.29 14.27 25.20
C ASP A 64 6.17 14.87 24.08
N GLY A 65 5.86 14.54 22.81
CA GLY A 65 6.63 14.97 21.64
C GLY A 65 7.79 14.03 21.29
N SER A 66 8.05 12.99 22.08
CA SER A 66 9.06 11.98 21.78
C SER A 66 8.67 11.16 20.55
N VAL A 67 9.66 10.81 19.73
CA VAL A 67 9.48 9.95 18.56
C VAL A 67 10.35 8.71 18.71
N LEU A 68 9.71 7.54 18.67
CA LEU A 68 10.40 6.26 18.55
C LEU A 68 10.32 5.79 17.11
N ALA A 69 11.48 5.45 16.54
CA ALA A 69 11.62 4.91 15.21
C ALA A 69 12.18 3.49 15.28
N GLN A 70 11.65 2.57 14.47
CA GLN A 70 12.28 1.26 14.29
C GLN A 70 13.15 1.29 13.05
N LEU A 71 14.44 1.01 13.25
CA LEU A 71 15.46 0.96 12.20
C LEU A 71 15.98 -0.47 12.01
N GLY A 72 16.39 -0.79 10.80
CA GLY A 72 17.01 -2.07 10.48
C GLY A 72 17.49 -2.14 9.04
N GLU A 73 18.20 -3.23 8.74
CA GLU A 73 18.38 -3.63 7.34
C GLU A 73 17.01 -3.97 6.73
N PRO A 74 16.77 -3.64 5.44
CA PRO A 74 15.55 -4.02 4.73
C PRO A 74 15.49 -5.55 4.52
N ASP A 75 15.09 -6.27 5.57
CA ASP A 75 15.01 -7.72 5.60
C ASP A 75 13.80 -8.19 6.43
N MET A 76 12.90 -8.93 5.78
CA MET A 76 11.65 -9.44 6.38
C MET A 76 11.86 -10.42 7.54
N ARG A 77 13.05 -11.01 7.69
CA ARG A 77 13.33 -11.92 8.81
C ARG A 77 13.24 -11.19 10.17
N THR A 78 13.54 -9.89 10.22
CA THR A 78 13.43 -9.09 11.45
C THR A 78 11.97 -8.97 11.94
N PRO A 79 11.02 -8.46 11.14
CA PRO A 79 9.62 -8.38 11.57
C PRO A 79 8.99 -9.76 11.81
N ILE A 80 9.30 -10.78 10.99
CA ILE A 80 8.79 -12.15 11.20
C ILE A 80 9.27 -12.72 12.55
N ALA A 81 10.56 -12.63 12.85
CA ALA A 81 11.12 -13.08 14.12
C ALA A 81 10.51 -12.33 15.31
N HIS A 82 10.22 -11.04 15.15
CA HIS A 82 9.54 -10.26 16.18
C HIS A 82 8.15 -10.82 16.47
N THR A 83 7.32 -11.04 15.44
CA THR A 83 5.96 -11.57 15.61
C THR A 83 5.97 -12.95 16.28
N MET A 84 6.91 -13.82 15.91
CA MET A 84 7.00 -15.18 16.48
C MET A 84 7.46 -15.22 17.95
N ALA A 85 8.22 -14.22 18.40
CA ALA A 85 8.84 -14.22 19.72
C ALA A 85 8.24 -13.22 20.71
N TRP A 86 7.35 -12.34 20.25
CA TRP A 86 6.76 -11.29 21.09
C TRP A 86 6.17 -11.86 22.39
N PRO A 87 6.41 -11.23 23.56
CA PRO A 87 7.09 -9.95 23.77
C PRO A 87 8.63 -10.03 23.86
N ASN A 88 9.19 -11.23 23.75
CA ASN A 88 10.64 -11.46 23.78
C ASN A 88 11.27 -11.20 22.40
N ARG A 89 12.60 -11.37 22.33
CA ARG A 89 13.37 -11.32 21.08
C ARG A 89 14.08 -12.64 20.84
N VAL A 90 14.16 -13.03 19.57
CA VAL A 90 14.97 -14.16 19.09
C VAL A 90 15.91 -13.70 17.98
N ASN A 91 16.99 -14.46 17.77
CA ASN A 91 17.90 -14.20 16.67
C ASN A 91 17.21 -14.44 15.31
N SER A 92 17.13 -13.41 14.48
CA SER A 92 16.56 -13.48 13.12
C SER A 92 17.58 -13.90 12.05
N GLY A 93 18.88 -13.90 12.37
CA GLY A 93 19.97 -14.11 11.42
C GLY A 93 20.20 -12.94 10.45
N VAL A 94 19.59 -11.78 10.70
CA VAL A 94 19.81 -10.54 9.94
C VAL A 94 21.08 -9.86 10.44
N LYS A 95 21.84 -9.24 9.53
CA LYS A 95 23.05 -8.50 9.90
C LYS A 95 22.68 -7.25 10.69
N PRO A 96 23.47 -6.84 11.70
CA PRO A 96 23.29 -5.55 12.35
C PRO A 96 23.44 -4.40 11.34
N LEU A 97 22.62 -3.36 11.50
CA LEU A 97 22.70 -2.13 10.73
C LEU A 97 24.05 -1.43 11.01
N ASP A 98 24.76 -1.06 9.94
CA ASP A 98 26.04 -0.36 10.03
C ASP A 98 25.87 1.15 9.77
N PHE A 99 25.74 1.92 10.85
CA PHE A 99 25.54 3.37 10.78
C PHE A 99 26.68 4.12 10.07
N CYS A 100 27.91 3.61 10.10
CA CYS A 100 29.04 4.24 9.43
C CYS A 100 29.00 4.09 7.91
N LYS A 101 28.20 3.15 7.39
CA LYS A 101 27.96 2.98 5.94
C LYS A 101 26.73 3.72 5.44
N LEU A 102 25.88 4.24 6.34
CA LEU A 102 24.72 5.04 5.96
C LEU A 102 25.17 6.43 5.53
N SER A 103 24.75 6.86 4.35
CA SER A 103 25.10 8.18 3.81
C SER A 103 24.19 9.29 4.35
N ALA A 104 22.87 9.08 4.29
CA ALA A 104 21.87 10.04 4.75
C ALA A 104 20.54 9.33 5.05
N LEU A 105 19.73 9.95 5.92
CA LEU A 105 18.32 9.61 6.11
C LEU A 105 17.51 10.83 5.71
N THR A 106 16.70 10.72 4.65
CA THR A 106 15.90 11.84 4.14
C THR A 106 14.42 11.54 4.23
N PHE A 107 13.63 12.60 4.35
CA PHE A 107 12.16 12.55 4.44
C PHE A 107 11.57 13.58 3.49
N ALA A 108 10.47 13.22 2.85
CA ALA A 108 9.68 14.13 2.03
C ALA A 108 8.19 13.82 2.19
N ALA A 109 7.34 14.83 2.04
CA ALA A 109 5.91 14.63 1.92
C ALA A 109 5.59 13.95 0.56
N PRO A 110 4.57 13.08 0.50
CA PRO A 110 4.08 12.56 -0.77
C PRO A 110 3.41 13.67 -1.58
N ASP A 111 3.58 13.60 -2.90
CA ASP A 111 2.88 14.44 -3.87
C ASP A 111 1.65 13.68 -4.38
N TYR A 112 0.45 14.12 -4.02
CA TYR A 112 -0.79 13.43 -4.37
C TYR A 112 -1.17 13.55 -5.85
N ASP A 113 -0.66 14.56 -6.57
CA ASP A 113 -0.85 14.66 -8.02
C ASP A 113 0.03 13.62 -8.73
N ARG A 114 1.21 13.35 -8.18
CA ARG A 114 2.10 12.26 -8.63
C ARG A 114 1.61 10.87 -8.20
N TYR A 115 1.00 10.76 -7.02
CA TYR A 115 0.58 9.50 -6.40
C TYR A 115 -0.93 9.46 -6.09
N PRO A 116 -1.79 9.52 -7.11
CA PRO A 116 -3.25 9.58 -6.89
C PRO A 116 -3.82 8.33 -6.23
N CYS A 117 -3.17 7.15 -6.38
CA CYS A 117 -3.59 5.93 -5.70
C CYS A 117 -3.50 6.02 -4.17
N LEU A 118 -2.51 6.74 -3.63
CA LEU A 118 -2.39 6.95 -2.19
C LEU A 118 -3.59 7.74 -1.67
N LYS A 119 -3.92 8.84 -2.34
CA LYS A 119 -5.09 9.67 -2.01
C LYS A 119 -6.39 8.85 -2.09
N LEU A 120 -6.55 8.07 -3.15
CA LEU A 120 -7.72 7.22 -3.34
C LEU A 120 -7.92 6.21 -2.20
N ALA A 121 -6.83 5.60 -1.71
CA ALA A 121 -6.90 4.68 -0.56
C ALA A 121 -7.29 5.38 0.74
N MET A 122 -6.78 6.60 0.98
CA MET A 122 -7.15 7.40 2.13
C MET A 122 -8.64 7.79 2.08
N GLU A 123 -9.14 8.20 0.91
CA GLU A 123 -10.56 8.54 0.71
C GLU A 123 -11.48 7.32 0.80
N ALA A 124 -11.05 6.16 0.30
CA ALA A 124 -11.81 4.92 0.42
C ALA A 124 -11.97 4.48 1.89
N PHE A 125 -10.95 4.70 2.73
CA PHE A 125 -11.06 4.41 4.17
C PHE A 125 -12.20 5.20 4.83
N GLU A 126 -12.33 6.48 4.51
CA GLU A 126 -13.39 7.33 5.09
C GLU A 126 -14.80 6.92 4.62
N GLN A 127 -14.91 6.20 3.50
CA GLN A 127 -16.19 5.71 2.97
C GLN A 127 -16.63 4.38 3.60
N GLY A 128 -15.70 3.55 4.08
CA GLY A 128 -16.01 2.32 4.81
C GLY A 128 -15.37 1.05 4.23
N GLN A 129 -15.78 -0.09 4.76
CA GLN A 129 -15.24 -1.40 4.39
C GLN A 129 -15.60 -1.78 2.96
N ALA A 130 -16.77 -1.39 2.47
CA ALA A 130 -17.17 -1.67 1.10
C ALA A 130 -16.22 -1.00 0.10
N ALA A 131 -15.89 0.28 0.34
CA ALA A 131 -15.00 1.05 -0.53
C ALA A 131 -13.56 0.52 -0.50
N THR A 132 -13.01 0.22 0.69
CA THR A 132 -11.66 -0.34 0.80
C THR A 132 -11.54 -1.74 0.17
N THR A 133 -12.58 -2.58 0.32
CA THR A 133 -12.67 -3.90 -0.34
C THR A 133 -12.71 -3.74 -1.86
N ALA A 134 -13.59 -2.87 -2.35
CA ALA A 134 -13.73 -2.59 -3.77
C ALA A 134 -12.43 -2.03 -4.39
N LEU A 135 -11.74 -1.12 -3.67
CA LEU A 135 -10.47 -0.55 -4.13
C LEU A 135 -9.38 -1.62 -4.25
N ASN A 136 -9.22 -2.50 -3.25
CA ASN A 136 -8.25 -3.59 -3.32
C ASN A 136 -8.52 -4.50 -4.51
N ALA A 137 -9.78 -4.92 -4.67
CA ALA A 137 -10.24 -5.80 -5.74
C ALA A 137 -10.03 -5.17 -7.13
N ALA A 138 -10.39 -3.89 -7.30
CA ALA A 138 -10.16 -3.13 -8.52
C ALA A 138 -8.67 -3.02 -8.84
N ASN A 139 -7.85 -2.68 -7.84
CA ASN A 139 -6.42 -2.50 -8.00
C ASN A 139 -5.72 -3.79 -8.46
N GLU A 140 -6.13 -4.96 -7.96
CA GLU A 140 -5.58 -6.22 -8.45
C GLU A 140 -5.84 -6.44 -9.94
N ILE A 141 -7.06 -6.11 -10.42
CA ILE A 141 -7.42 -6.24 -11.84
C ILE A 141 -6.66 -5.23 -12.70
N THR A 142 -6.59 -3.96 -12.27
CA THR A 142 -5.92 -2.90 -13.04
C THR A 142 -4.41 -3.09 -13.08
N VAL A 143 -3.78 -3.52 -11.99
CA VAL A 143 -2.35 -3.88 -11.98
C VAL A 143 -2.09 -5.09 -12.87
N ALA A 144 -2.93 -6.13 -12.84
CA ALA A 144 -2.79 -7.26 -13.75
C ALA A 144 -2.89 -6.83 -15.22
N ALA A 145 -3.84 -5.95 -15.56
CA ALA A 145 -3.98 -5.39 -16.90
C ALA A 145 -2.75 -4.57 -17.31
N PHE A 146 -2.20 -3.75 -16.41
CA PHE A 146 -0.97 -2.99 -16.66
C PHE A 146 0.23 -3.92 -16.89
N LEU A 147 0.40 -4.95 -16.05
CA LEU A 147 1.46 -5.94 -16.18
C LEU A 147 1.35 -6.74 -17.49
N ALA A 148 0.13 -6.96 -17.97
CA ALA A 148 -0.17 -7.56 -19.27
C ALA A 148 -0.10 -6.56 -20.44
N GLN A 149 0.36 -5.32 -20.20
CA GLN A 149 0.49 -4.25 -21.19
C GLN A 149 -0.82 -3.84 -21.89
N GLN A 150 -1.96 -4.08 -21.24
CA GLN A 150 -3.29 -3.74 -21.77
C GLN A 150 -3.71 -2.31 -21.46
N ILE A 151 -3.18 -1.72 -20.39
CA ILE A 151 -3.43 -0.33 -19.97
C ILE A 151 -2.11 0.37 -19.66
N ARG A 152 -2.12 1.70 -19.61
CA ARG A 152 -0.94 2.51 -19.21
C ARG A 152 -0.87 2.60 -17.69
N PHE A 153 0.32 2.93 -17.18
CA PHE A 153 0.53 3.10 -15.73
C PHE A 153 -0.42 4.13 -15.11
N THR A 154 -0.67 5.24 -15.79
CA THR A 154 -1.56 6.32 -15.32
C THR A 154 -3.04 5.91 -15.33
N ASP A 155 -3.41 4.88 -16.10
CA ASP A 155 -4.80 4.42 -16.17
C ASP A 155 -5.21 3.65 -14.91
N ILE A 156 -4.25 3.11 -14.14
CA ILE A 156 -4.51 2.35 -12.90
C ILE A 156 -5.36 3.17 -11.93
N ALA A 157 -4.94 4.40 -11.62
CA ALA A 157 -5.66 5.24 -10.66
C ALA A 157 -7.05 5.64 -11.16
N ALA A 158 -7.16 6.01 -12.45
CA ALA A 158 -8.42 6.41 -13.06
C ALA A 158 -9.44 5.26 -13.11
N LEU A 159 -9.00 4.05 -13.44
CA LEU A 159 -9.85 2.86 -13.46
C LEU A 159 -10.27 2.45 -12.04
N ASN A 160 -9.36 2.48 -11.07
CA ASN A 160 -9.69 2.22 -9.66
C ASN A 160 -10.77 3.18 -9.16
N LEU A 161 -10.64 4.49 -9.45
CA LEU A 161 -11.65 5.49 -9.13
C LEU A 161 -12.99 5.18 -9.82
N SER A 162 -12.97 4.86 -11.11
CA SER A 162 -14.21 4.56 -11.86
C SER A 162 -14.95 3.35 -11.30
N VAL A 163 -14.24 2.34 -10.77
CA VAL A 163 -14.88 1.19 -10.11
C VAL A 163 -15.58 1.65 -8.83
N LEU A 164 -14.90 2.45 -8.00
CA LEU A 164 -15.50 2.99 -6.77
C LEU A 164 -16.75 3.83 -7.07
N GLU A 165 -16.73 4.67 -8.10
CA GLU A 165 -17.89 5.50 -8.49
C GLU A 165 -19.09 4.69 -9.00
N LYS A 166 -18.88 3.45 -9.47
CA LYS A 166 -19.93 2.60 -10.06
C LYS A 166 -20.49 1.56 -9.11
N MET A 167 -19.87 1.37 -7.96
CA MET A 167 -20.28 0.36 -7.00
C MET A 167 -21.29 0.91 -5.99
N ASP A 168 -22.21 0.04 -5.58
CA ASP A 168 -23.03 0.29 -4.40
C ASP A 168 -22.17 0.02 -3.14
N MET A 169 -21.94 1.06 -2.34
CA MET A 169 -21.06 1.04 -1.17
C MET A 169 -21.80 0.62 0.09
N ARG A 170 -22.65 -0.42 -0.02
CA ARG A 170 -23.33 -0.97 1.15
C ARG A 170 -22.34 -1.68 2.05
N GLU A 171 -22.28 -1.26 3.31
CA GLU A 171 -21.34 -1.83 4.28
C GLU A 171 -21.61 -3.33 4.54
N PRO A 172 -20.59 -4.19 4.40
CA PRO A 172 -20.71 -5.62 4.62
C PRO A 172 -21.01 -5.93 6.09
N GLN A 173 -21.86 -6.92 6.34
CA GLN A 173 -22.23 -7.37 7.69
C GLN A 173 -21.60 -8.72 8.06
N CYS A 174 -21.07 -9.44 7.07
CA CYS A 174 -20.35 -10.70 7.24
C CYS A 174 -19.27 -10.88 6.16
N VAL A 175 -18.48 -11.94 6.29
CA VAL A 175 -17.43 -12.29 5.32
C VAL A 175 -18.01 -12.55 3.92
N ASP A 176 -19.19 -13.16 3.82
CA ASP A 176 -19.82 -13.43 2.52
C ASP A 176 -20.20 -12.13 1.78
N ASP A 177 -20.59 -11.08 2.51
CA ASP A 177 -20.82 -9.76 1.94
C ASP A 177 -19.52 -9.15 1.41
N VAL A 178 -18.41 -9.27 2.15
CA VAL A 178 -17.08 -8.81 1.71
C VAL A 178 -16.65 -9.51 0.43
N LEU A 179 -16.82 -10.83 0.37
CA LEU A 179 -16.52 -11.62 -0.83
C LEU A 179 -17.41 -11.22 -2.02
N SER A 180 -18.67 -10.87 -1.76
CA SER A 180 -19.60 -10.39 -2.79
C SER A 180 -19.19 -9.00 -3.33
N VAL A 181 -18.75 -8.10 -2.45
CA VAL A 181 -18.20 -6.79 -2.83
C VAL A 181 -16.93 -6.96 -3.68
N ASP A 182 -15.98 -7.81 -3.26
CA ASP A 182 -14.77 -8.12 -4.04
C ASP A 182 -15.11 -8.67 -5.42
N ALA A 183 -15.99 -9.66 -5.51
CA ALA A 183 -16.37 -10.28 -6.78
C ALA A 183 -17.01 -9.26 -7.74
N ASN A 184 -17.92 -8.42 -7.24
CA ASN A 184 -18.57 -7.36 -8.01
C ASN A 184 -17.56 -6.30 -8.47
N ALA A 185 -16.65 -5.87 -7.60
CA ALA A 185 -15.60 -4.92 -7.93
C ALA A 185 -14.69 -5.43 -9.06
N ARG A 186 -14.30 -6.71 -9.01
CA ARG A 186 -13.49 -7.34 -10.07
C ARG A 186 -14.24 -7.40 -11.40
N GLU A 187 -15.53 -7.73 -11.37
CA GLU A 187 -16.39 -7.76 -12.55
C GLU A 187 -16.48 -6.38 -13.22
N VAL A 188 -16.72 -5.32 -12.42
CA VAL A 188 -16.75 -3.93 -12.91
C VAL A 188 -15.38 -3.52 -13.44
N ALA A 189 -14.30 -3.80 -12.72
CA ALA A 189 -12.94 -3.45 -13.14
C ALA A 189 -12.56 -4.10 -14.49
N ARG A 190 -12.91 -5.37 -14.71
CA ARG A 190 -12.65 -6.06 -15.99
C ARG A 190 -13.41 -5.40 -17.15
N LYS A 191 -14.67 -5.01 -16.94
CA LYS A 191 -15.47 -4.30 -17.95
C LYS A 191 -14.85 -2.96 -18.31
N GLU A 192 -14.36 -2.21 -17.32
CA GLU A 192 -13.69 -0.94 -17.54
C GLU A 192 -12.37 -1.07 -18.28
N VAL A 193 -11.55 -2.07 -17.93
CA VAL A 193 -10.31 -2.38 -18.65
C VAL A 193 -10.60 -2.73 -20.12
N MET A 194 -11.59 -3.59 -20.38
CA MET A 194 -11.97 -3.95 -21.76
C MET A 194 -12.45 -2.74 -22.56
N ARG A 195 -13.24 -1.84 -21.94
CA ARG A 195 -13.73 -0.62 -22.58
C ARG A 195 -12.61 0.34 -22.96
N LEU A 196 -11.55 0.42 -22.15
CA LEU A 196 -10.39 1.27 -22.42
C LEU A 196 -9.44 0.67 -23.48
N ALA A 197 -9.39 -0.66 -23.57
CA ALA A 197 -8.54 -1.37 -24.52
C ALA A 197 -9.17 -1.53 -25.92
N SER A 198 -10.47 -1.23 -26.07
CA SER A 198 -11.23 -1.24 -27.33
C SER A 198 -11.07 0.07 -28.08
#